data_AF-A0A918HX71-F1
#
_entry.id   AF-A0A918HX71-F1
#
_cell.length_a   1.000
_cell.length_b   1.000
_cell.length_c   1.000
_cell.angle_alpha   90.00
_cell.angle_beta   90.00
_cell.angle_gamma   90.00
#
_symmetry.space_group_name_H-M   'P 1'
#
loop_
_entity.id
_entity.type
_entity.pdbx_description
1 polymer ?
#
loop_
_entity_poly.entity_id
_entity_poly.type
_entity_poly.pdbx_seq_one_letter_code
_entity_poly.pdbx_strand_id
1 'polypeptide(L)'
;MPRMPSLLSNRLAKRVMRPAFALVEQRMERATSALQTDLDALHHAVADLRRQSYGLGLLLDRAGRDGHRMPTATQVDTLVREVRAVTGDDGERARHDVTVAYRHLVALEALGAGGLAGTVTDVCGRLTTVPLLAPPNGEVLEIGTAHGLFAAALRRMLRRGGVEARLTIVDPLDGSPTREDEVRGNLILSGGAGPADAARIERGGFDDPDVRGRIADRRYGVIVVNGSHDLAAVRDLAAPGAVVVLGDQPRPAGLTGLGRVADSVYCRAA
;
A
#
# COMPACT_ATOMS: atom_id res chain seq x y z
N MET A 1 30.06 -73.20 -25.04
CA MET A 1 30.39 -71.90 -24.43
C MET A 1 30.35 -72.04 -22.91
N PRO A 2 31.47 -71.90 -22.19
CA PRO A 2 31.49 -72.08 -20.74
C PRO A 2 30.92 -70.85 -20.03
N ARG A 3 29.98 -71.06 -19.10
CA ARG A 3 29.46 -70.04 -18.17
C ARG A 3 30.61 -69.58 -17.28
N MET A 4 31.00 -68.30 -17.38
CA MET A 4 31.86 -67.68 -16.37
C MET A 4 31.11 -67.68 -15.03
N PRO A 5 31.69 -68.24 -13.95
CA PRO A 5 31.09 -68.14 -12.63
C PRO A 5 31.16 -66.68 -12.18
N SER A 6 30.00 -66.13 -11.85
CA SER A 6 29.86 -64.79 -11.25
C SER A 6 30.81 -64.66 -10.07
N LEU A 7 31.68 -63.65 -10.09
CA LEU A 7 32.63 -63.30 -9.02
C LEU A 7 31.94 -63.05 -7.65
N LEU A 8 30.60 -62.98 -7.63
CA LEU A 8 29.78 -62.82 -6.43
C LEU A 8 29.53 -64.13 -5.65
N SER A 9 29.89 -65.30 -6.20
CA SER A 9 29.67 -66.61 -5.55
C SER A 9 30.87 -67.16 -4.79
N ASN A 10 32.06 -66.54 -4.90
CA ASN A 10 33.29 -67.04 -4.28
C ASN A 10 33.50 -66.44 -2.87
N ARG A 11 33.59 -67.31 -1.84
CA ARG A 11 33.74 -66.92 -0.41
C ARG A 11 35.01 -66.12 -0.13
N LEU A 12 36.09 -66.34 -0.89
CA LEU A 12 37.34 -65.59 -0.76
C LEU A 12 37.23 -64.17 -1.34
N ALA A 13 36.58 -64.02 -2.51
CA ALA A 13 36.30 -62.72 -3.11
C ALA A 13 35.38 -61.85 -2.22
N LYS A 14 34.37 -62.47 -1.59
CA LYS A 14 33.51 -61.82 -0.57
C LYS A 14 34.28 -61.33 0.65
N ARG A 15 35.34 -62.03 1.08
CA ARG A 15 36.13 -61.67 2.26
C ARG A 15 37.10 -60.52 1.98
N VAL A 16 37.66 -60.47 0.77
CA VAL A 16 38.57 -59.40 0.33
C VAL A 16 37.82 -58.10 0.00
N MET A 17 36.60 -58.18 -0.54
CA MET A 17 35.80 -56.98 -0.90
C MET A 17 35.01 -56.39 0.28
N ARG A 18 34.90 -57.12 1.40
CA ARG A 18 34.15 -56.72 2.60
C ARG A 18 34.52 -55.33 3.17
N PRO A 19 35.81 -54.94 3.23
CA PRO A 19 36.22 -53.62 3.71
C PRO A 19 35.77 -52.50 2.76
N ALA A 20 35.83 -52.73 1.44
CA ALA A 20 35.38 -51.75 0.45
C ALA A 20 33.86 -51.54 0.49
N PHE A 21 33.08 -52.61 0.67
CA PHE A 21 31.64 -52.51 0.89
C PHE A 21 31.29 -51.76 2.18
N ALA A 22 31.98 -52.03 3.29
CA ALA A 22 31.77 -51.33 4.55
C ALA A 22 32.06 -49.82 4.44
N LEU A 23 33.07 -49.41 3.66
CA LEU A 23 33.37 -48.00 3.41
C LEU A 23 32.29 -47.31 2.56
N VAL A 24 31.74 -48.02 1.56
CA VAL A 24 30.63 -47.51 0.74
C VAL A 24 29.35 -47.39 1.58
N GLU A 25 29.04 -48.40 2.39
CA GLU A 25 27.88 -48.40 3.31
C GLU A 25 27.99 -47.27 4.32
N GLN A 26 29.16 -47.11 4.97
CA GLN A 26 29.42 -46.01 5.90
C GLN A 26 29.36 -44.63 5.21
N ARG A 27 29.77 -44.52 3.94
CA ARG A 27 29.65 -43.28 3.16
C ARG A 27 28.20 -42.99 2.79
N MET A 28 27.42 -44.02 2.43
CA MET A 28 25.99 -43.89 2.17
C MET A 28 25.24 -43.48 3.44
N GLU A 29 25.53 -44.08 4.59
CA GLU A 29 24.95 -43.72 5.90
C GLU A 29 25.26 -42.27 6.29
N ARG A 30 26.50 -41.80 6.07
CA ARG A 30 26.85 -40.39 6.28
C ARG A 30 26.11 -39.45 5.32
N ALA A 31 25.94 -39.86 4.06
CA ALA A 31 25.21 -39.06 3.08
C ALA A 31 23.71 -39.02 3.37
N THR A 32 23.10 -40.13 3.77
CA THR A 32 21.67 -40.18 4.14
C THR A 32 21.39 -39.43 5.44
N SER A 33 22.27 -39.52 6.44
CA SER A 33 22.12 -38.74 7.68
C SER A 33 22.29 -37.23 7.45
N ALA A 34 23.22 -36.82 6.58
CA ALA A 34 23.33 -35.42 6.16
C ALA A 34 22.06 -34.93 5.44
N LEU A 35 21.55 -35.71 4.47
CA LEU A 35 20.30 -35.39 3.76
C LEU A 35 19.08 -35.34 4.69
N GLN A 36 19.00 -36.22 5.68
CA GLN A 36 17.94 -36.19 6.69
C GLN A 36 18.03 -34.93 7.55
N THR A 37 19.25 -34.54 7.94
CA THR A 37 19.48 -33.31 8.70
C THR A 37 19.06 -32.07 7.89
N ASP A 38 19.40 -32.02 6.60
CA ASP A 38 18.99 -30.93 5.71
C ASP A 38 17.47 -30.89 5.49
N LEU A 39 16.82 -32.06 5.37
CA LEU A 39 15.36 -32.17 5.25
C LEU A 39 14.66 -31.70 6.52
N ASP A 40 15.16 -32.08 7.70
CA ASP A 40 14.60 -31.66 8.97
C ASP A 40 14.75 -30.15 9.18
N ALA A 41 15.92 -29.59 8.83
CA ALA A 41 16.16 -28.15 8.84
C ALA A 41 15.21 -27.41 7.87
N LEU A 42 15.01 -27.94 6.66
CA LEU A 42 14.07 -27.37 5.70
C LEU A 42 12.62 -27.45 6.21
N HIS A 43 12.21 -28.57 6.81
CA HIS A 43 10.88 -28.70 7.43
C HIS A 43 10.67 -27.68 8.55
N HIS A 44 11.69 -27.44 9.39
CA HIS A 44 11.64 -26.42 10.43
C HIS A 44 11.50 -25.02 9.83
N ALA A 45 12.33 -24.67 8.83
CA ALA A 45 12.25 -23.38 8.15
C ALA A 45 10.90 -23.17 7.47
N VAL A 46 10.33 -24.20 6.84
CA VAL A 46 8.98 -24.14 6.24
C VAL A 46 7.90 -24.00 7.30
N ALA A 47 8.03 -24.68 8.45
CA ALA A 47 7.09 -24.54 9.56
C ALA A 47 7.13 -23.13 10.15
N ASP A 48 8.32 -22.55 10.32
CA ASP A 48 8.49 -21.15 10.75
C ASP A 48 7.92 -20.17 9.74
N LEU A 49 8.20 -20.35 8.45
CA LEU A 49 7.64 -19.51 7.39
C LEU A 49 6.12 -19.59 7.36
N ARG A 50 5.53 -20.78 7.56
CA ARG A 50 4.08 -20.97 7.65
C ARG A 50 3.48 -20.24 8.86
N ARG A 51 4.14 -20.30 10.03
CA ARG A 51 3.71 -19.55 11.22
C ARG A 51 3.75 -18.04 10.98
N GLN A 52 4.83 -17.53 10.39
CA GLN A 52 4.96 -16.11 10.03
C GLN A 52 3.92 -15.69 8.99
N SER A 53 3.70 -16.53 7.98
CA SER A 53 2.71 -16.30 6.92
C SER A 53 1.28 -16.31 7.45
N TYR A 54 0.99 -17.16 8.45
CA TYR A 54 -0.32 -17.18 9.09
C TYR A 54 -0.61 -15.89 9.86
N GLY A 55 0.35 -15.41 10.67
CA GLY A 55 0.21 -14.13 11.38
C GLY A 55 0.06 -12.94 10.43
N LEU A 56 0.84 -12.92 9.34
CA LEU A 56 0.69 -11.93 8.27
C LEU A 56 -0.66 -12.05 7.56
N GLY A 57 -1.12 -13.28 7.32
CA GLY A 57 -2.44 -13.56 6.76
C GLY A 57 -3.55 -12.94 7.59
N LEU A 58 -3.56 -13.13 8.91
CA LEU A 58 -4.58 -12.53 9.78
C LEU A 58 -4.67 -11.00 9.66
N LEU A 59 -3.56 -10.32 9.33
CA LEU A 59 -3.51 -8.87 9.17
C LEU A 59 -3.76 -8.40 7.73
N LEU A 60 -3.45 -9.23 6.74
CA LEU A 60 -3.32 -8.84 5.32
C LEU A 60 -4.12 -9.73 4.36
N ASP A 61 -5.01 -10.60 4.86
CA ASP A 61 -5.86 -11.45 4.02
C ASP A 61 -6.82 -10.62 3.16
N ARG A 62 -7.48 -11.28 2.21
CA ARG A 62 -8.39 -10.70 1.20
C ARG A 62 -9.66 -10.05 1.76
N ALA A 63 -9.89 -10.07 3.07
CA ALA A 63 -11.09 -9.50 3.68
C ALA A 63 -11.12 -7.97 3.51
N GLY A 64 -11.79 -7.48 2.46
CA GLY A 64 -12.05 -6.05 2.23
C GLY A 64 -11.39 -5.42 0.99
N ARG A 65 -10.67 -6.17 0.15
CA ARG A 65 -10.17 -5.71 -1.18
C ARG A 65 -10.20 -6.83 -2.22
N ASP A 66 -10.46 -6.48 -3.48
CA ASP A 66 -10.50 -7.42 -4.62
C ASP A 66 -9.10 -7.94 -5.07
N GLY A 67 -8.03 -7.68 -4.30
CA GLY A 67 -6.64 -8.02 -4.63
C GLY A 67 -5.76 -8.34 -3.42
N HIS A 68 -4.52 -8.78 -3.67
CA HIS A 68 -3.57 -9.12 -2.62
C HIS A 68 -3.06 -7.84 -1.92
N ARG A 69 -3.19 -7.75 -0.59
CA ARG A 69 -2.80 -6.56 0.20
C ARG A 69 -1.30 -6.36 0.32
N MET A 70 -0.49 -7.39 0.04
CA MET A 70 0.96 -7.31 0.15
C MET A 70 1.59 -6.87 -1.16
N PRO A 71 2.21 -5.68 -1.23
CA PRO A 71 2.98 -5.28 -2.39
C PRO A 71 4.27 -6.11 -2.47
N THR A 72 4.63 -6.52 -3.69
CA THR A 72 5.93 -7.14 -3.97
C THR A 72 7.05 -6.12 -3.86
N ALA A 73 8.29 -6.58 -3.65
CA ALA A 73 9.47 -5.71 -3.63
C ALA A 73 9.56 -4.85 -4.90
N THR A 74 9.34 -5.46 -6.08
CA THR A 74 9.33 -4.75 -7.37
C THR A 74 8.27 -3.65 -7.43
N GLN A 75 7.08 -3.88 -6.89
CA GLN A 75 6.03 -2.84 -6.82
C GLN A 75 6.45 -1.68 -5.92
N VAL A 76 7.05 -1.96 -4.76
CA VAL A 76 7.55 -0.92 -3.85
C VAL A 76 8.69 -0.14 -4.50
N ASP A 77 9.65 -0.81 -5.13
CA ASP A 77 10.78 -0.16 -5.80
C ASP A 77 10.33 0.73 -6.97
N THR A 78 9.34 0.26 -7.73
CA THR A 78 8.71 1.03 -8.80
C THR A 78 8.03 2.27 -8.24
N LEU A 79 7.22 2.11 -7.19
CA LEU A 79 6.51 3.20 -6.54
C LEU A 79 7.48 4.26 -6.00
N VAL A 80 8.55 3.85 -5.32
CA VAL A 80 9.56 4.78 -4.79
C VAL A 80 10.23 5.57 -5.92
N ARG A 81 10.54 4.92 -7.05
CA ARG A 81 11.11 5.60 -8.22
C ARG A 81 10.15 6.64 -8.80
N GLU A 82 8.86 6.31 -8.91
CA GLU A 82 7.83 7.23 -9.40
C GLU A 82 7.63 8.42 -8.46
N VAL A 83 7.53 8.18 -7.15
CA VAL A 83 7.46 9.23 -6.13
C VAL A 83 8.62 10.20 -6.29
N ARG A 84 9.86 9.70 -6.38
CA ARG A 84 11.06 10.53 -6.55
C ARG A 84 11.03 11.35 -7.83
N ALA A 85 10.56 10.77 -8.92
CA ALA A 85 10.46 11.47 -10.21
C ALA A 85 9.50 12.66 -10.13
N VAL A 86 8.41 12.54 -9.34
CA VAL A 86 7.41 13.61 -9.18
C VAL A 86 7.82 14.64 -8.11
N THR A 87 8.46 14.21 -7.03
CA THR A 87 8.75 15.08 -5.87
C THR A 87 10.14 15.72 -5.92
N GLY A 88 11.08 15.14 -6.65
CA GLY A 88 12.50 15.53 -6.61
C GLY A 88 13.25 15.11 -5.34
N ASP A 89 12.67 14.22 -4.54
CA ASP A 89 13.23 13.77 -3.25
C ASP A 89 14.43 12.81 -3.41
N ASP A 90 15.34 12.82 -2.42
CA ASP A 90 16.64 12.12 -2.46
C ASP A 90 16.54 10.58 -2.47
N GLY A 91 15.41 10.02 -2.03
CA GLY A 91 15.02 8.63 -2.24
C GLY A 91 15.01 7.75 -0.99
N GLU A 92 15.85 8.04 -0.01
CA GLU A 92 15.79 7.37 1.30
C GLU A 92 14.52 7.79 2.05
N ARG A 93 14.19 9.09 2.00
CA ARG A 93 12.96 9.60 2.58
C ARG A 93 11.72 9.07 1.85
N ALA A 94 11.72 9.07 0.51
CA ALA A 94 10.63 8.47 -0.27
C ALA A 94 10.35 7.00 0.10
N ARG A 95 11.38 6.15 0.22
CA ARG A 95 11.20 4.73 0.62
C ARG A 95 10.64 4.58 2.03
N HIS A 96 11.18 5.38 2.95
CA HIS A 96 10.71 5.40 4.34
C HIS A 96 9.24 5.81 4.41
N ASP A 97 8.85 6.89 3.73
CA ASP A 97 7.47 7.39 3.77
C ASP A 97 6.48 6.47 3.02
N VAL A 98 6.89 5.78 1.94
CA VAL A 98 6.08 4.69 1.33
C VAL A 98 5.82 3.57 2.33
N THR A 99 6.84 3.18 3.10
CA THR A 99 6.71 2.14 4.12
C THR A 99 5.76 2.57 5.24
N VAL A 100 5.84 3.84 5.65
CA VAL A 100 4.92 4.42 6.63
C VAL A 100 3.50 4.48 6.08
N ALA A 101 3.30 4.90 4.83
CA ALA A 101 1.99 4.94 4.19
C ALA A 101 1.34 3.54 4.13
N TYR A 102 2.10 2.51 3.78
CA TYR A 102 1.62 1.13 3.79
C TYR A 102 1.17 0.68 5.18
N ARG A 103 1.93 1.00 6.23
CA ARG A 103 1.55 0.69 7.62
C ARG A 103 0.24 1.39 8.03
N HIS A 104 0.04 2.63 7.59
CA HIS A 104 -1.20 3.36 7.84
C HIS A 104 -2.39 2.74 7.12
N LEU A 105 -2.21 2.35 5.86
CA LEU A 105 -3.22 1.63 5.07
C LEU A 105 -3.69 0.39 5.84
N VAL A 106 -2.75 -0.48 6.23
CA VAL A 106 -3.07 -1.73 6.95
C VAL A 106 -3.78 -1.44 8.28
N ALA A 107 -3.28 -0.48 9.07
CA ALA A 107 -3.88 -0.14 10.35
C ALA A 107 -5.30 0.40 10.22
N LEU A 108 -5.55 1.26 9.22
CA LEU A 108 -6.87 1.87 9.02
C LEU A 108 -7.88 0.89 8.43
N GLU A 109 -7.48 0.01 7.51
CA GLU A 109 -8.38 -1.06 7.04
C GLU A 109 -8.70 -2.09 8.13
N ALA A 110 -7.81 -2.30 9.10
CA ALA A 110 -8.05 -3.22 10.21
C ALA A 110 -8.97 -2.64 11.31
N LEU A 111 -8.95 -1.31 11.49
CA LEU A 111 -9.69 -0.63 12.56
C LEU A 111 -10.98 0.04 12.08
N GLY A 112 -11.03 0.44 10.82
CA GLY A 112 -12.12 1.20 10.23
C GLY A 112 -13.28 0.33 9.73
N ALA A 113 -14.43 0.99 9.53
CA ALA A 113 -15.54 0.41 8.79
C ALA A 113 -15.29 0.55 7.28
N GLY A 114 -15.31 -0.56 6.54
CA GLY A 114 -15.10 -0.57 5.09
C GLY A 114 -13.63 -0.71 4.69
N GLY A 115 -13.30 -0.27 3.48
CA GLY A 115 -11.95 -0.38 2.90
C GLY A 115 -11.46 0.91 2.26
N LEU A 116 -10.15 0.97 1.97
CA LEU A 116 -9.61 2.06 1.16
C LEU A 116 -9.88 1.76 -0.32
N ALA A 117 -10.49 2.69 -1.04
CA ALA A 117 -10.66 2.58 -2.49
C ALA A 117 -9.31 2.64 -3.22
N GLY A 118 -9.20 1.92 -4.35
CA GLY A 118 -7.98 1.89 -5.18
C GLY A 118 -6.98 0.78 -4.81
N THR A 119 -5.88 0.71 -5.54
CA THR A 119 -4.82 -0.29 -5.33
C THR A 119 -3.93 0.07 -4.12
N VAL A 120 -3.18 -0.91 -3.58
CA VAL A 120 -2.21 -0.63 -2.49
C VAL A 120 -1.16 0.38 -2.94
N THR A 121 -0.66 0.23 -4.16
CA THR A 121 0.34 1.10 -4.77
C THR A 121 -0.20 2.51 -4.98
N ASP A 122 -1.44 2.66 -5.47
CA ASP A 122 -2.04 3.98 -5.68
C ASP A 122 -2.24 4.72 -4.35
N VAL A 123 -2.84 4.06 -3.35
CA VAL A 123 -3.04 4.67 -2.03
C VAL A 123 -1.71 5.04 -1.37
N CYS A 124 -0.72 4.14 -1.36
CA CYS A 124 0.59 4.46 -0.80
C CYS A 124 1.29 5.59 -1.57
N GLY A 125 1.13 5.63 -2.90
CA GLY A 125 1.64 6.69 -3.75
C GLY A 125 1.07 8.05 -3.38
N ARG A 126 -0.26 8.17 -3.28
CA ARG A 126 -0.94 9.41 -2.87
C ARG A 126 -0.54 9.88 -1.48
N LEU A 127 -0.56 8.96 -0.51
CA LEU A 127 -0.21 9.24 0.88
C LEU A 127 1.24 9.68 1.07
N THR A 128 2.14 9.26 0.18
CA THR A 128 3.56 9.63 0.23
C THR A 128 3.85 10.90 -0.57
N THR A 129 3.33 10.98 -1.80
CA THR A 129 3.66 12.04 -2.75
C THR A 129 3.10 13.38 -2.30
N VAL A 130 1.87 13.41 -1.78
CA VAL A 130 1.22 14.68 -1.38
C VAL A 130 2.01 15.42 -0.30
N PRO A 131 2.41 14.82 0.84
CA PRO A 131 3.23 15.51 1.82
C PRO A 131 4.60 15.96 1.28
N LEU A 132 5.24 15.16 0.42
CA LEU A 132 6.56 15.48 -0.14
C LEU A 132 6.50 16.67 -1.12
N LEU A 133 5.37 16.89 -1.78
CA LEU A 133 5.16 18.04 -2.66
C LEU A 133 4.97 19.37 -1.91
N ALA A 134 4.96 19.36 -0.57
CA ALA A 134 4.88 20.52 0.30
C ALA A 134 3.72 21.46 -0.07
N PRO A 135 2.45 21.06 0.17
CA PRO A 135 1.30 21.88 -0.16
C PRO A 135 1.35 23.26 0.53
N PRO A 136 0.82 24.31 -0.11
CA PRO A 136 1.02 25.70 0.32
C PRO A 136 0.27 26.06 1.61
N ASN A 137 -0.71 25.26 2.01
CA ASN A 137 -1.46 25.42 3.25
C ASN A 137 -2.06 24.07 3.70
N GLY A 138 -2.67 24.07 4.89
CA GLY A 138 -3.30 22.89 5.50
C GLY A 138 -4.76 22.63 5.11
N GLU A 139 -5.38 23.40 4.20
CA GLU A 139 -6.73 23.11 3.72
C GLU A 139 -6.69 21.93 2.75
N VAL A 140 -7.38 20.85 3.08
CA VAL A 140 -7.43 19.62 2.27
C VAL A 140 -8.87 19.32 1.88
N LEU A 141 -9.11 19.17 0.58
CA LEU A 141 -10.38 18.74 0.03
C LEU A 141 -10.27 17.33 -0.54
N GLU A 142 -11.14 16.42 -0.12
CA GLU A 142 -11.36 15.14 -0.79
C GLU A 142 -12.75 15.12 -1.40
N ILE A 143 -12.82 14.83 -2.70
CA ILE A 143 -14.06 14.64 -3.46
C ILE A 143 -14.21 13.14 -3.72
N GLY A 144 -15.32 12.54 -3.25
CA GLY A 144 -15.59 11.11 -3.33
C GLY A 144 -14.78 10.29 -2.33
N THR A 145 -15.17 10.30 -1.05
CA THR A 145 -14.35 9.71 0.03
C THR A 145 -14.58 8.21 0.26
N ALA A 146 -15.67 7.67 -0.29
CA ALA A 146 -16.18 6.33 0.06
C ALA A 146 -16.36 6.19 1.58
N HIS A 147 -15.40 5.57 2.28
CA HIS A 147 -15.45 5.32 3.73
C HIS A 147 -14.69 6.34 4.59
N GLY A 148 -14.04 7.38 4.03
CA GLY A 148 -13.29 8.36 4.83
C GLY A 148 -11.90 7.92 5.29
N LEU A 149 -11.51 6.66 5.04
CA LEU A 149 -10.23 6.11 5.48
C LEU A 149 -9.04 6.78 4.80
N PHE A 150 -9.18 7.20 3.54
CA PHE A 150 -8.09 7.85 2.81
C PHE A 150 -7.80 9.23 3.38
N ALA A 151 -8.83 10.07 3.55
CA ALA A 151 -8.71 11.35 4.25
C ALA A 151 -8.09 11.20 5.65
N ALA A 152 -8.48 10.17 6.41
CA ALA A 152 -7.90 9.89 7.73
C ALA A 152 -6.40 9.59 7.64
N ALA A 153 -5.99 8.74 6.69
CA ALA A 153 -4.60 8.40 6.44
C ALA A 153 -3.78 9.62 5.99
N LEU A 154 -4.32 10.39 5.05
CA LEU A 154 -3.65 11.55 4.47
C LEU A 154 -3.41 12.63 5.53
N ARG A 155 -4.40 12.90 6.39
CA ARG A 155 -4.23 13.82 7.53
C ARG A 155 -3.06 13.42 8.41
N ARG A 156 -2.90 12.13 8.70
CA ARG A 156 -1.82 11.63 9.54
C ARG A 156 -0.45 11.74 8.87
N MET A 157 -0.39 11.48 7.56
CA MET A 157 0.83 11.67 6.77
C MET A 157 1.23 13.15 6.66
N LEU A 158 0.28 14.05 6.46
CA LEU A 158 0.52 15.50 6.46
C LEU A 158 1.02 15.99 7.83
N ARG A 159 0.39 15.54 8.92
CA ARG A 159 0.82 15.89 10.29
C ARG A 159 2.24 15.42 10.59
N ARG A 160 2.61 14.22 10.12
CA ARG A 160 3.99 13.71 10.21
C ARG A 160 4.98 14.60 9.45
N GLY A 161 4.55 15.24 8.36
CA GLY A 161 5.30 16.25 7.62
C GLY A 161 5.24 17.66 8.21
N GLY A 162 4.62 17.86 9.37
CA GLY A 162 4.48 19.17 10.02
C GLY A 162 3.33 20.02 9.51
N VAL A 163 2.41 19.47 8.71
CA VAL A 163 1.25 20.18 8.16
C VAL A 163 -0.01 19.81 8.95
N GLU A 164 -0.58 20.77 9.67
CA GLU A 164 -1.87 20.63 10.33
C GLU A 164 -3.00 20.70 9.31
N ALA A 165 -3.58 19.54 8.96
CA ALA A 165 -4.58 19.42 7.90
C ALA A 165 -6.02 19.63 8.42
N ARG A 166 -6.72 20.61 7.84
CA ARG A 166 -8.17 20.83 7.98
C ARG A 166 -8.89 20.19 6.80
N LEU A 167 -9.57 19.08 7.09
CA LEU A 167 -10.23 18.24 6.09
C LEU A 167 -11.62 18.80 5.73
N THR A 168 -11.90 18.91 4.44
CA THR A 168 -13.24 19.02 3.85
C THR A 168 -13.50 17.80 2.99
N ILE A 169 -14.63 17.14 3.19
CA ILE A 169 -15.10 15.99 2.43
C ILE A 169 -16.36 16.38 1.68
N VAL A 170 -16.40 16.05 0.38
CA VAL A 170 -17.58 16.21 -0.47
C VAL A 170 -17.95 14.84 -1.03
N ASP A 171 -19.13 14.36 -0.66
CA ASP A 171 -19.66 13.07 -1.09
C ASP A 171 -21.19 13.08 -0.92
N PRO A 172 -21.99 12.42 -1.80
CA PRO A 172 -23.44 12.31 -1.64
C PRO A 172 -23.86 11.78 -0.26
N LEU A 173 -23.13 10.80 0.27
CA LEU A 173 -23.39 10.13 1.55
C LEU A 173 -24.83 9.60 1.73
N ASP A 174 -25.46 9.18 0.63
CA ASP A 174 -26.89 8.86 0.53
C ASP A 174 -27.22 7.36 0.71
N GLY A 175 -26.23 6.50 0.99
CA GLY A 175 -26.44 5.07 1.21
C GLY A 175 -25.19 4.28 1.57
N SER A 176 -25.30 2.96 1.63
CA SER A 176 -24.11 2.08 1.69
C SER A 176 -23.42 2.10 0.31
N PRO A 177 -22.09 2.20 0.23
CA PRO A 177 -21.08 2.13 1.32
C PRO A 177 -20.72 3.47 2.00
N THR A 178 -21.37 4.57 1.63
CA THR A 178 -21.04 5.96 1.96
C THR A 178 -21.94 6.54 3.06
N ARG A 179 -21.95 5.96 4.26
CA ARG A 179 -22.74 6.53 5.37
C ARG A 179 -21.94 7.56 6.16
N GLU A 180 -22.53 8.72 6.46
CA GLU A 180 -21.81 9.78 7.18
C GLU A 180 -21.33 9.34 8.58
N ASP A 181 -22.12 8.55 9.30
CA ASP A 181 -21.74 8.05 10.63
C ASP A 181 -20.49 7.16 10.58
N GLU A 182 -20.37 6.31 9.56
CA GLU A 182 -19.17 5.50 9.31
C GLU A 182 -17.98 6.37 8.92
N VAL A 183 -18.16 7.32 8.01
CA VAL A 183 -17.12 8.28 7.60
C VAL A 183 -16.61 9.06 8.81
N ARG A 184 -17.50 9.60 9.64
CA ARG A 184 -17.10 10.31 10.87
C ARG A 184 -16.36 9.40 11.85
N GLY A 185 -16.83 8.16 12.03
CA GLY A 185 -16.16 7.16 12.87
C GLY A 185 -14.72 6.88 12.40
N ASN A 186 -14.54 6.68 11.10
CA ASN A 186 -13.23 6.43 10.50
C ASN A 186 -12.29 7.62 10.60
N LEU A 187 -12.80 8.85 10.46
CA LEU A 187 -11.97 10.06 10.56
C LEU A 187 -11.36 10.26 11.95
N ILE A 188 -11.97 9.71 13.01
CA ILE A 188 -11.41 9.74 14.37
C ILE A 188 -10.08 8.96 14.43
N LEU A 189 -9.93 7.90 13.63
CA LEU A 189 -8.74 7.03 13.61
C LEU A 189 -7.46 7.75 13.15
N SER A 190 -7.59 8.93 12.55
CA SER A 190 -6.43 9.75 12.18
C SER A 190 -5.71 10.41 13.38
N GLY A 191 -6.25 10.30 14.60
CA GLY A 191 -5.61 10.75 15.83
C GLY A 191 -5.85 12.23 16.18
N GLY A 192 -6.99 12.79 15.77
CA GLY A 192 -7.37 14.17 16.12
C GLY A 192 -7.80 14.31 17.58
N ALA A 193 -7.52 15.46 18.19
CA ALA A 193 -7.63 15.71 19.63
C ALA A 193 -8.86 16.56 20.03
N GLY A 194 -9.98 16.41 19.32
CA GLY A 194 -11.27 17.00 19.72
C GLY A 194 -12.05 17.69 18.60
N PRO A 195 -13.10 18.47 18.93
CA PRO A 195 -14.01 19.10 17.97
C PRO A 195 -13.34 20.07 16.99
N ALA A 196 -12.23 20.69 17.40
CA ALA A 196 -11.44 21.57 16.52
C ALA A 196 -10.76 20.82 15.36
N ASP A 197 -10.55 19.51 15.52
CA ASP A 197 -10.03 18.61 14.50
C ASP A 197 -11.18 17.90 13.74
N ALA A 198 -12.43 18.31 13.92
CA ALA A 198 -13.55 17.72 13.20
C ALA A 198 -13.44 18.06 11.71
N ALA A 199 -13.52 17.04 10.86
CA ALA A 199 -13.62 17.25 9.42
C ALA A 199 -14.95 17.93 9.08
N ARG A 200 -14.88 18.86 8.14
CA ARG A 200 -16.07 19.42 7.48
C ARG A 200 -16.58 18.39 6.48
N ILE A 201 -17.86 18.04 6.56
CA ILE A 201 -18.50 17.11 5.63
C ILE A 201 -19.63 17.86 4.94
N GLU A 202 -19.58 17.92 3.62
CA GLU A 202 -20.58 18.54 2.76
C GLU A 202 -21.29 17.45 1.97
N ARG A 203 -22.55 17.19 2.33
CA ARG A 203 -23.39 16.21 1.62
C ARG A 203 -23.77 16.75 0.24
N GLY A 204 -23.64 15.88 -0.75
CA GLY A 204 -24.04 16.11 -2.13
C GLY A 204 -22.94 15.80 -3.13
N GLY A 205 -23.32 15.63 -4.39
CA GLY A 205 -22.36 15.44 -5.48
C GLY A 205 -21.60 16.73 -5.79
N PHE A 206 -20.31 16.63 -6.07
CA PHE A 206 -19.48 17.80 -6.39
C PHE A 206 -19.95 18.57 -7.64
N ASP A 207 -20.62 17.91 -8.58
CA ASP A 207 -21.11 18.56 -9.80
C ASP A 207 -22.33 19.47 -9.53
N ASP A 208 -22.91 19.41 -8.33
CA ASP A 208 -23.94 20.34 -7.87
C ASP A 208 -23.31 21.73 -7.56
N PRO A 209 -23.73 22.81 -8.26
CA PRO A 209 -23.28 24.17 -7.99
C PRO A 209 -23.49 24.63 -6.54
N ASP A 210 -24.54 24.18 -5.85
CA ASP A 210 -24.82 24.58 -4.48
C ASP A 210 -23.82 23.95 -3.50
N VAL A 211 -23.42 22.69 -3.75
CA VAL A 211 -22.35 22.03 -2.99
C VAL A 211 -21.03 22.78 -3.19
N ARG A 212 -20.70 23.14 -4.45
CA ARG A 212 -19.50 23.93 -4.77
C ARG A 212 -19.52 25.30 -4.11
N GLY A 213 -20.68 25.96 -4.08
CA GLY A 213 -20.86 27.25 -3.42
C GLY A 213 -20.57 27.19 -1.91
N ARG A 214 -20.97 26.10 -1.24
CA ARG A 214 -20.70 25.93 0.20
C ARG A 214 -19.22 25.79 0.52
N ILE A 215 -18.45 25.08 -0.30
CA ILE A 215 -17.00 24.85 -0.08
C ILE A 215 -16.09 25.93 -0.67
N ALA A 216 -16.64 26.89 -1.40
CA ALA A 216 -15.87 27.96 -2.04
C ALA A 216 -15.45 29.09 -1.08
N ASP A 217 -15.74 29.00 0.22
CA ASP A 217 -15.34 29.97 1.26
C ASP A 217 -13.82 30.02 1.49
N ARG A 218 -13.07 29.07 0.94
CA ARG A 218 -11.61 28.98 1.06
C ARG A 218 -10.95 28.40 -0.19
N ARG A 219 -9.63 28.49 -0.22
CA ARG A 219 -8.79 27.84 -1.23
C ARG A 219 -8.01 26.69 -0.60
N TYR A 220 -7.97 25.57 -1.30
CA TYR A 220 -7.40 24.32 -0.80
C TYR A 220 -5.96 24.14 -1.24
N GLY A 221 -5.06 23.82 -0.30
CA GLY A 221 -3.66 23.49 -0.58
C GLY A 221 -3.47 22.07 -1.11
N VAL A 222 -4.41 21.17 -0.80
CA VAL A 222 -4.49 19.83 -1.39
C VAL A 222 -5.92 19.58 -1.86
N ILE A 223 -6.07 19.07 -3.09
CA ILE A 223 -7.35 18.54 -3.58
C ILE A 223 -7.14 17.14 -4.13
N VAL A 224 -7.88 16.17 -3.61
CA VAL A 224 -7.91 14.79 -4.10
C VAL A 224 -9.25 14.53 -4.76
N VAL A 225 -9.21 14.18 -6.05
CA VAL A 225 -10.40 13.92 -6.87
C VAL A 225 -10.52 12.43 -7.12
N ASN A 226 -11.51 11.79 -6.51
CA ASN A 226 -11.84 10.39 -6.75
C ASN A 226 -13.09 10.31 -7.63
N GLY A 227 -13.03 9.52 -8.69
CA GLY A 227 -14.10 9.46 -9.69
C GLY A 227 -13.96 10.54 -10.75
N SER A 228 -15.05 10.78 -11.48
CA SER A 228 -15.10 11.70 -12.61
C SER A 228 -15.88 12.95 -12.25
N HIS A 229 -15.20 14.09 -12.18
CA HIS A 229 -15.79 15.38 -11.80
C HIS A 229 -15.39 16.52 -12.72
N ASP A 230 -16.09 17.66 -12.59
CA ASP A 230 -15.75 18.92 -13.26
C ASP A 230 -14.39 19.48 -12.76
N LEU A 231 -13.34 19.21 -13.54
CA LEU A 231 -11.98 19.61 -13.20
C LEU A 231 -11.71 21.12 -13.33
N ALA A 232 -12.55 21.87 -14.06
CA ALA A 232 -12.43 23.33 -14.10
C ALA A 232 -12.85 23.92 -12.74
N ALA A 233 -13.94 23.41 -12.17
CA ALA A 233 -14.37 23.79 -10.83
C ALA A 233 -13.38 23.35 -9.74
N VAL A 234 -12.74 22.17 -9.88
CA VAL A 234 -11.65 21.74 -8.99
C VAL A 234 -10.50 22.75 -9.00
N ARG A 235 -10.06 23.18 -10.19
CA ARG A 235 -9.00 24.19 -10.33
C ARG A 235 -9.39 25.48 -9.62
N ASP A 236 -10.64 25.92 -9.76
CA ASP A 236 -11.09 27.19 -9.18
C ASP A 236 -11.11 27.17 -7.64
N LEU A 237 -11.16 25.99 -7.01
CA LEU A 237 -11.04 25.82 -5.55
C LEU A 237 -9.59 25.72 -5.07
N ALA A 238 -8.63 25.52 -5.96
CA ALA A 238 -7.23 25.32 -5.61
C ALA A 238 -6.56 26.65 -5.20
N ALA A 239 -5.77 26.61 -4.13
CA ALA A 239 -4.87 27.72 -3.78
C ALA A 239 -3.70 27.79 -4.78
N PRO A 240 -3.06 28.96 -4.98
CA PRO A 240 -1.82 29.04 -5.73
C PRO A 240 -0.77 28.07 -5.16
N GLY A 241 -0.17 27.24 -6.01
CA GLY A 241 0.78 26.20 -5.62
C GLY A 241 0.16 24.92 -5.05
N ALA A 242 -1.17 24.81 -4.99
CA ALA A 242 -1.85 23.63 -4.45
C ALA A 242 -1.52 22.34 -5.21
N VAL A 243 -1.48 21.24 -4.47
CA VAL A 243 -1.31 19.89 -5.02
C VAL A 243 -2.68 19.32 -5.37
N VAL A 244 -2.93 19.07 -6.65
CA VAL A 244 -4.16 18.45 -7.13
C VAL A 244 -3.85 17.03 -7.61
N VAL A 245 -4.52 16.05 -7.00
CA VAL A 245 -4.37 14.62 -7.32
C VAL A 245 -5.60 14.17 -8.08
N LEU A 246 -5.39 13.67 -9.30
CA LEU A 246 -6.43 13.18 -10.19
C LEU A 246 -6.26 11.68 -10.40
N GLY A 247 -7.36 10.96 -10.65
CA GLY A 247 -7.30 9.62 -11.22
C GLY A 247 -6.93 9.65 -12.71
N ASP A 248 -7.62 8.85 -13.52
CA ASP A 248 -7.36 8.74 -14.96
C ASP A 248 -7.97 9.84 -15.83
N GLN A 249 -8.59 10.86 -15.23
CA GLN A 249 -9.14 11.98 -15.99
C GLN A 249 -8.04 12.83 -16.64
N PRO A 250 -8.28 13.38 -17.85
CA PRO A 250 -7.33 14.28 -18.49
C PRO A 250 -7.18 15.58 -17.68
N ARG A 251 -5.93 15.98 -17.44
CA ARG A 251 -5.60 17.23 -16.73
C ARG A 251 -6.29 18.44 -17.39
N PRO A 252 -6.98 19.30 -16.63
CA PRO A 252 -7.60 20.52 -17.17
C PRO A 252 -6.56 21.60 -17.48
N ALA A 253 -6.93 22.56 -18.31
CA ALA A 253 -6.13 23.76 -18.53
C ALA A 253 -5.99 24.59 -17.24
N GLY A 254 -4.79 25.13 -16.99
CA GLY A 254 -4.48 25.95 -15.81
C GLY A 254 -3.87 25.19 -14.62
N LEU A 255 -3.79 23.86 -14.69
CA LEU A 255 -2.98 23.07 -13.76
C LEU A 255 -1.68 22.65 -14.45
N THR A 256 -0.53 22.78 -13.79
CA THR A 256 0.77 22.30 -14.29
C THR A 256 0.95 20.84 -13.92
N GLY A 257 1.23 19.95 -14.89
CA GLY A 257 1.46 18.53 -14.62
C GLY A 257 2.82 18.30 -13.97
N LEU A 258 2.85 17.56 -12.86
CA LEU A 258 4.08 17.17 -12.14
C LEU A 258 4.53 15.75 -12.53
N GLY A 259 3.58 14.89 -12.91
CA GLY A 259 3.84 13.52 -13.34
C GLY A 259 2.77 12.55 -12.85
N ARG A 260 3.10 11.26 -12.88
CA ARG A 260 2.22 10.16 -12.46
C ARG A 260 2.93 9.30 -11.43
N VAL A 261 2.21 8.89 -10.39
CA VAL A 261 2.64 7.88 -9.41
C VAL A 261 1.54 6.85 -9.30
N ALA A 262 1.86 5.58 -9.58
CA ALA A 262 0.89 4.53 -9.79
C ALA A 262 -0.23 4.97 -10.76
N ASP A 263 -1.48 4.94 -10.31
CA ASP A 263 -2.65 5.23 -11.13
C ASP A 263 -3.05 6.72 -11.08
N SER A 264 -2.32 7.54 -10.30
CA SER A 264 -2.68 8.93 -10.02
C SER A 264 -1.82 9.95 -10.75
N VAL A 265 -2.45 10.98 -11.29
CA VAL A 265 -1.80 12.14 -11.91
C VAL A 265 -1.70 13.28 -10.90
N TYR A 266 -0.50 13.85 -10.77
CA TYR A 266 -0.22 14.95 -9.87
C TYR A 266 -0.07 16.24 -10.65
N CYS A 267 -0.74 17.27 -10.18
CA CYS A 267 -0.68 18.60 -10.74
C CYS A 267 -0.43 19.66 -9.68
N ARG A 268 0.06 20.82 -10.11
CA ARG A 268 0.21 22.02 -9.31
C ARG A 268 -0.66 23.14 -9.88
N ALA A 269 -1.48 23.76 -9.02
CA ALA A 269 -2.22 24.96 -9.39
C ALA A 269 -1.26 26.15 -9.57
N ALA A 270 -1.51 26.94 -10.61
CA ALA A 270 -0.73 28.14 -10.93
C ALA A 270 -0.87 29.23 -9.85
#